data_AF-A0A172Y1G2-F1
#
_entry.id   AF-A0A172Y1G2-F1
#
_cell.length_a   1.000
_cell.length_b   1.000
_cell.length_c   1.000
_cell.angle_alpha   90.00
_cell.angle_beta   90.00
_cell.angle_gamma   90.00
#
_symmetry.space_group_name_H-M   'P 1'
#
loop_
_entity.id
_entity.type
_entity.pdbx_description
1 polymer ?
#
loop_
_entity_poly.entity_id
_entity_poly.type
_entity_poly.pdbx_seq_one_letter_code
_entity_poly.pdbx_strand_id
1 'polypeptide(L)'
;MKKIIILFIFSFGLYIPLLAQKPLVGIGTANPQAVLDVVSSNNGILIPRQTASQIESMQDPDEWELAYSVTNNGSMINKKSFWYFRSGSWFPLTGDGSNNENIYTVNGNLKSDRQLSQNGNHLNIGPGLLYVDATTSSVGILTTSPTQAFDINGNIRIRTLNKIANIISDAQGVLMHDPEFFDVGDVKPSLITTDHDGWYLLNGRDVTTLPQIAKDNASNILSITTLLPDATGRYSIGTTSTTGVTSGSSTAALLRANLPNVNLTYTTDAEAAHTHGITYDRIRTNSEPTIHGNTIYVYWLSGTLTGAGPITTASSSTAHNHTFTANSGGSNTPINIQPAALNANYFVYLGQ
;
A
#
# COMPACT_ATOMS: atom_id res chain seq x y z
N MET A 1 64.81 95.13 -81.47
CA MET A 1 64.85 93.99 -82.43
C MET A 1 64.87 92.69 -81.62
N LYS A 2 63.92 91.81 -81.93
CA LYS A 2 63.52 90.59 -81.19
C LYS A 2 64.71 89.67 -80.87
N LYS A 3 64.87 89.23 -79.61
CA LYS A 3 65.49 87.93 -79.29
C LYS A 3 64.79 87.29 -78.08
N ILE A 4 64.24 86.12 -78.40
CA ILE A 4 63.43 85.16 -77.63
C ILE A 4 64.01 84.86 -76.26
N ILE A 5 63.18 84.99 -75.21
CA ILE A 5 63.44 84.45 -73.86
C ILE A 5 62.89 83.03 -73.85
N ILE A 6 63.78 82.03 -73.82
CA ILE A 6 63.43 80.63 -73.56
C ILE A 6 63.23 80.49 -72.06
N LEU A 7 61.97 80.35 -71.63
CA LEU A 7 61.64 79.98 -70.27
C LEU A 7 61.87 78.47 -70.11
N PHE A 8 62.98 78.09 -69.48
CA PHE A 8 63.24 76.73 -69.03
C PHE A 8 62.30 76.43 -67.85
N ILE A 9 61.13 75.84 -68.12
CA ILE A 9 60.30 75.25 -67.07
C ILE A 9 61.02 73.97 -66.64
N PHE A 10 61.69 74.07 -65.50
CA PHE A 10 62.24 72.96 -64.75
C PHE A 10 61.06 72.10 -64.29
N SER A 11 60.71 71.08 -65.09
CA SER A 11 59.74 70.06 -64.70
C SER A 11 60.36 69.17 -63.63
N PHE A 12 60.41 69.69 -62.40
CA PHE A 12 60.52 68.91 -61.18
C PHE A 12 59.14 68.29 -60.92
N GLY A 13 58.75 67.35 -61.79
CA GLY A 13 57.40 66.82 -61.90
C GLY A 13 57.38 65.32 -61.68
N LEU A 14 56.90 64.94 -60.49
CA LEU A 14 56.38 63.62 -60.15
C LEU A 14 57.37 62.44 -60.21
N TYR A 15 58.09 62.25 -59.10
CA TYR A 15 58.43 60.89 -58.65
C TYR A 15 57.12 60.23 -58.23
N ILE A 16 56.42 59.55 -59.15
CA ILE A 16 55.33 58.65 -58.78
C ILE A 16 56.04 57.42 -58.22
N PRO A 17 55.95 57.10 -56.91
CA PRO A 17 56.32 55.77 -56.47
C PRO A 17 55.38 54.83 -57.21
N LEU A 18 55.94 54.05 -58.14
CA LEU A 18 55.26 52.88 -58.67
C LEU A 18 55.13 51.95 -57.47
N LEU A 19 54.06 52.12 -56.68
CA LEU A 19 53.72 51.21 -55.60
C LEU A 19 53.64 49.84 -56.27
N ALA A 20 54.49 48.92 -55.81
CA ALA A 20 54.51 47.56 -56.30
C ALA A 20 53.08 47.03 -56.28
N GLN A 21 52.46 46.95 -57.45
CA GLN A 21 51.17 46.32 -57.59
C GLN A 21 51.37 44.89 -57.13
N LYS A 22 50.69 44.49 -56.06
CA LYS A 22 50.70 43.09 -55.63
C LYS A 22 50.46 42.24 -56.88
N PRO A 23 51.26 41.20 -57.16
CA PRO A 23 51.02 40.34 -58.31
C PRO A 23 49.73 39.57 -58.04
N LEU A 24 48.61 40.14 -58.50
CA LEU A 24 47.29 39.54 -58.39
C LEU A 24 46.89 39.04 -59.77
N VAL A 25 46.41 37.81 -59.82
CA VAL A 25 45.87 37.20 -61.03
C VAL A 25 44.35 37.17 -60.88
N GLY A 26 43.67 38.03 -61.64
CA GLY A 26 42.21 37.99 -61.77
C GLY A 26 41.83 37.23 -63.03
N ILE A 27 41.02 36.17 -62.90
CA ILE A 27 40.39 35.47 -64.03
C ILE A 27 38.89 35.74 -63.94
N GLY A 28 38.34 36.49 -64.91
CA GLY A 28 36.93 36.88 -64.90
C GLY A 28 36.58 38.06 -63.97
N THR A 29 37.58 38.71 -63.34
CA THR A 29 37.42 39.92 -62.53
C THR A 29 38.55 40.92 -62.80
N ALA A 30 38.22 42.21 -62.87
CA ALA A 30 39.19 43.30 -62.97
C ALA A 30 39.70 43.79 -61.61
N ASN A 31 39.05 43.37 -60.51
CA ASN A 31 39.36 43.78 -59.15
C ASN A 31 39.61 42.56 -58.26
N PRO A 32 40.68 41.78 -58.51
CA PRO A 32 40.96 40.57 -57.74
C PRO A 32 41.14 40.89 -56.25
N GLN A 33 40.45 40.14 -55.39
CA GLN A 33 40.51 40.30 -53.92
C GLN A 33 41.55 39.37 -53.25
N ALA A 34 42.15 38.45 -54.02
CA ALA A 34 43.19 37.52 -53.58
C ALA A 34 44.32 37.42 -54.61
N VAL A 35 45.43 36.76 -54.26
CA VAL A 35 46.57 36.55 -55.16
C VAL A 35 46.13 35.85 -56.45
N LEU A 36 45.19 34.91 -56.34
CA LEU A 36 44.43 34.36 -57.46
C LEU A 36 42.94 34.51 -57.12
N ASP A 37 42.21 35.23 -57.96
CA ASP A 37 40.76 35.42 -57.84
C ASP A 37 40.08 34.99 -59.15
N VAL A 38 39.25 33.96 -59.06
CA VAL A 38 38.56 33.37 -60.21
C VAL A 38 37.06 33.56 -60.03
N VAL A 39 36.47 34.44 -60.85
CA VAL A 39 35.04 34.74 -60.81
C VAL A 39 34.38 34.24 -62.08
N SER A 40 33.48 33.27 -61.96
CA SER A 40 32.68 32.74 -63.06
C SER A 40 31.32 32.28 -62.55
N SER A 41 30.25 32.59 -63.29
CA SER A 41 28.89 32.10 -63.02
C SER A 41 28.61 30.74 -63.63
N ASN A 42 29.47 30.28 -64.56
CA ASN A 42 29.18 29.13 -65.43
C ASN A 42 30.20 27.99 -65.25
N ASN A 43 31.40 28.28 -64.74
CA ASN A 43 32.48 27.29 -64.60
C ASN A 43 33.21 27.47 -63.25
N GLY A 44 33.90 26.43 -62.80
CA GLY A 44 34.75 26.45 -61.60
C GLY A 44 36.23 26.25 -61.91
N ILE A 45 37.03 26.02 -60.87
CA ILE A 45 38.45 25.66 -61.01
C ILE A 45 38.56 24.13 -61.09
N LEU A 46 39.18 23.62 -62.15
CA LEU A 46 39.56 22.21 -62.24
C LEU A 46 40.93 22.00 -61.61
N ILE A 47 40.94 21.38 -60.43
CA ILE A 47 42.13 20.88 -59.75
C ILE A 47 42.63 19.60 -60.47
N PRO A 48 43.95 19.30 -60.47
CA PRO A 48 44.48 18.09 -61.10
C PRO A 48 43.70 16.82 -60.73
N ARG A 49 43.24 16.08 -61.74
CA ARG A 49 42.50 14.83 -61.59
C ARG A 49 43.38 13.67 -61.97
N GLN A 50 43.78 12.87 -60.99
CA GLN A 50 44.75 11.78 -61.16
C GLN A 50 44.25 10.51 -60.50
N THR A 51 44.77 9.36 -60.92
CA THR A 51 44.55 8.09 -60.21
C THR A 51 45.24 8.12 -58.85
N ALA A 52 44.77 7.31 -57.91
CA ALA A 52 45.36 7.18 -56.58
C ALA A 52 46.88 6.93 -56.63
N SER A 53 47.33 5.99 -57.46
CA SER A 53 48.76 5.70 -57.64
C SER A 53 49.55 6.86 -58.21
N GLN A 54 48.95 7.67 -59.09
CA GLN A 54 49.62 8.86 -59.65
C GLN A 54 49.84 9.93 -58.58
N ILE A 55 48.85 10.18 -57.71
CA ILE A 55 48.95 11.13 -56.60
C ILE A 55 50.00 10.65 -55.58
N GLU A 56 50.00 9.36 -55.24
CA GLU A 56 51.01 8.78 -54.33
C GLU A 56 52.43 8.82 -54.89
N SER A 57 52.58 8.81 -56.21
CA SER A 57 53.88 8.85 -56.88
C SER A 57 54.44 10.26 -57.15
N MET A 58 53.68 11.32 -56.80
CA MET A 58 54.14 12.71 -57.00
C MET A 58 55.47 12.96 -56.29
N GLN A 59 56.42 13.53 -57.02
CA GLN A 59 57.72 13.93 -56.50
C GLN A 59 57.61 15.34 -55.94
N ASP A 60 58.07 15.53 -54.70
CA ASP A 60 58.15 16.83 -54.01
C ASP A 60 56.86 17.67 -54.05
N PRO A 61 55.68 17.12 -53.67
CA PRO A 61 54.46 17.92 -53.58
C PRO A 61 54.61 19.02 -52.52
N ASP A 62 54.10 20.20 -52.86
CA ASP A 62 54.19 21.39 -51.98
C ASP A 62 53.21 21.29 -50.81
N GLU A 63 53.51 21.98 -49.71
CA GLU A 63 52.60 22.04 -48.57
C GLU A 63 51.27 22.69 -48.98
N TRP A 64 50.16 22.03 -48.64
CA TRP A 64 48.78 22.36 -49.01
C TRP A 64 48.42 22.18 -50.49
N GLU A 65 49.25 21.47 -51.27
CA GLU A 65 48.90 21.11 -52.65
C GLU A 65 47.60 20.29 -52.69
N LEU A 66 46.70 20.65 -53.60
CA LEU A 66 45.40 19.99 -53.78
C LEU A 66 45.40 19.09 -55.02
N ALA A 67 44.89 17.87 -54.86
CA ALA A 67 44.66 16.93 -55.95
C ALA A 67 43.29 16.25 -55.81
N TYR A 68 42.68 15.86 -56.92
CA TYR A 68 41.45 15.04 -56.92
C TYR A 68 41.76 13.63 -57.40
N SER A 69 41.46 12.63 -56.56
CA SER A 69 41.64 11.23 -56.93
C SER A 69 40.43 10.68 -57.69
N VAL A 70 40.65 10.13 -58.89
CA VAL A 70 39.60 9.48 -59.70
C VAL A 70 39.48 7.98 -59.43
N THR A 71 40.43 7.38 -58.71
CA THR A 71 40.39 5.99 -58.22
C THR A 71 40.51 5.94 -56.69
N ASN A 72 40.27 4.77 -56.10
CA ASN A 72 40.25 4.56 -54.64
C ASN A 72 41.09 3.35 -54.22
N ASN A 73 42.08 2.99 -55.03
CA ASN A 73 42.87 1.77 -54.92
C ASN A 73 44.33 2.03 -54.52
N GLY A 74 44.67 3.23 -54.05
CA GLY A 74 45.98 3.56 -53.48
C GLY A 74 46.11 3.09 -52.03
N SER A 75 47.35 2.98 -51.55
CA SER A 75 47.65 2.59 -50.17
C SER A 75 47.37 3.72 -49.17
N MET A 76 47.60 4.97 -49.56
CA MET A 76 47.32 6.20 -48.81
C MET A 76 46.06 6.87 -49.37
N ILE A 77 45.94 6.98 -50.69
CA ILE A 77 44.80 7.54 -51.43
C ILE A 77 43.76 6.45 -51.70
N ASN A 78 42.92 6.19 -50.71
CA ASN A 78 41.95 5.08 -50.73
C ASN A 78 40.49 5.51 -50.98
N LYS A 79 40.27 6.76 -51.42
CA LYS A 79 38.94 7.32 -51.70
C LYS A 79 38.98 8.22 -52.92
N LYS A 80 37.93 8.18 -53.73
CA LYS A 80 37.68 9.17 -54.79
C LYS A 80 37.23 10.47 -54.13
N SER A 81 38.15 11.40 -53.91
CA SER A 81 37.89 12.67 -53.21
C SER A 81 38.95 13.71 -53.56
N PHE A 82 38.78 14.93 -53.07
CA PHE A 82 39.87 15.89 -52.92
C PHE A 82 40.80 15.44 -51.79
N TRP A 83 42.10 15.62 -52.01
CA TRP A 83 43.18 15.38 -51.08
C TRP A 83 44.08 16.60 -51.05
N TYR A 84 44.66 16.89 -49.89
CA TYR A 84 45.68 17.91 -49.74
C TYR A 84 46.95 17.31 -49.14
N PHE A 85 48.11 17.77 -49.60
CA PHE A 85 49.39 17.38 -49.05
C PHE A 85 49.72 18.24 -47.83
N ARG A 86 50.15 17.63 -46.74
CA ARG A 86 50.76 18.36 -45.61
C ARG A 86 51.70 17.45 -44.85
N SER A 87 52.78 18.01 -44.33
CA SER A 87 53.70 17.30 -43.43
C SER A 87 54.16 15.92 -43.95
N GLY A 88 54.42 15.79 -45.26
CA GLY A 88 54.94 14.56 -45.86
C GLY A 88 53.88 13.50 -46.19
N SER A 89 52.57 13.81 -46.15
CA SER A 89 51.51 12.84 -46.47
C SER A 89 50.27 13.50 -47.07
N TRP A 90 49.49 12.70 -47.79
CA TRP A 90 48.22 13.12 -48.34
C TRP A 90 47.08 12.88 -47.34
N PHE A 91 46.26 13.90 -47.13
CA PHE A 91 45.08 13.83 -46.28
C PHE A 91 43.82 14.08 -47.11
N PRO A 92 42.73 13.33 -46.89
CA PRO A 92 41.50 13.58 -47.61
C PRO A 92 40.88 14.88 -47.10
N LEU A 93 40.40 15.71 -48.02
CA LEU A 93 39.43 16.74 -47.68
C LEU A 93 38.09 16.02 -47.48
N THR A 94 37.82 15.63 -46.23
CA THR A 94 36.50 15.15 -45.85
C THR A 94 35.59 16.36 -45.72
N GLY A 95 34.41 16.33 -46.34
CA GLY A 95 33.36 17.27 -45.95
C GLY A 95 33.02 17.09 -44.46
N ASP A 96 32.30 18.05 -43.87
CA ASP A 96 31.56 17.86 -42.62
C ASP A 96 30.45 16.82 -42.84
N GLY A 97 30.83 15.60 -43.21
CA GLY A 97 29.96 14.45 -43.28
C GLY A 97 29.54 14.14 -41.87
N SER A 98 28.41 14.73 -41.48
CA SER A 98 27.65 14.48 -40.28
C SER A 98 27.23 13.02 -40.19
N ASN A 99 28.17 12.13 -39.93
CA ASN A 99 27.91 10.71 -39.68
C ASN A 99 28.52 10.24 -38.35
N ASN A 100 28.88 11.18 -37.45
CA ASN A 100 29.14 10.85 -36.06
C ASN A 100 27.84 10.98 -35.26
N GLU A 101 26.86 10.15 -35.59
CA GLU A 101 25.70 9.86 -34.72
C GLU A 101 26.17 8.98 -33.54
N ASN A 102 27.12 9.47 -32.76
CA ASN A 102 27.56 8.82 -31.54
C ASN A 102 27.61 9.86 -30.42
N ILE A 103 27.04 9.51 -29.27
CA ILE A 103 26.98 10.36 -28.07
C ILE A 103 28.40 10.62 -27.52
N TYR A 104 29.41 9.82 -27.90
CA TYR A 104 30.82 10.08 -27.65
C TYR A 104 31.68 9.76 -28.86
N THR A 105 32.50 10.72 -29.29
CA THR A 105 33.57 10.48 -30.26
C THR A 105 34.96 10.66 -29.66
N VAL A 106 35.05 11.15 -28.41
CA VAL A 106 36.25 11.29 -27.59
C VAL A 106 35.88 11.37 -26.10
N ASN A 107 36.79 10.93 -25.21
CA ASN A 107 36.66 11.10 -23.76
C ASN A 107 36.73 12.60 -23.39
N GLY A 108 35.68 13.17 -22.80
CA GLY A 108 35.65 14.58 -22.40
C GLY A 108 34.78 14.85 -21.17
N ASN A 109 35.15 15.85 -20.37
CA ASN A 109 34.33 16.35 -19.25
C ASN A 109 33.17 17.22 -19.77
N LEU A 110 31.93 16.86 -19.44
CA LEU A 110 30.74 17.62 -19.78
C LEU A 110 30.61 18.84 -18.85
N LYS A 111 30.45 20.05 -19.43
CA LYS A 111 30.21 21.30 -18.66
C LYS A 111 28.74 21.58 -18.37
N SER A 112 27.83 20.75 -18.89
CA SER A 112 26.38 20.80 -18.69
C SER A 112 25.72 19.49 -19.12
N ASP A 113 24.50 19.25 -18.63
CA ASP A 113 23.66 18.10 -19.01
C ASP A 113 23.52 17.98 -20.53
N ARG A 114 23.47 16.74 -21.02
CA ARG A 114 23.16 16.42 -22.41
C ARG A 114 21.77 15.81 -22.50
N GLN A 115 20.90 16.48 -23.24
CA GLN A 115 19.57 15.98 -23.57
C GLN A 115 19.68 15.17 -24.86
N LEU A 116 19.46 13.85 -24.79
CA LEU A 116 19.29 13.01 -25.97
C LEU A 116 17.82 13.08 -26.38
N SER A 117 17.46 14.01 -27.28
CA SER A 117 16.15 14.01 -27.90
C SER A 117 16.16 13.07 -29.09
N GLN A 118 15.41 11.97 -29.00
CA GLN A 118 15.30 10.99 -30.10
C GLN A 118 14.16 11.33 -31.06
N ASN A 119 13.50 12.48 -30.92
CA ASN A 119 12.34 12.87 -31.71
C ASN A 119 11.25 11.78 -31.76
N GLY A 120 10.98 11.14 -30.63
CA GLY A 120 10.03 10.02 -30.52
C GLY A 120 10.59 8.63 -30.87
N ASN A 121 11.84 8.53 -31.31
CA ASN A 121 12.50 7.24 -31.58
C ASN A 121 13.08 6.60 -30.29
N HIS A 122 13.48 5.33 -30.36
CA HIS A 122 13.91 4.53 -29.20
C HIS A 122 15.44 4.50 -29.02
N LEU A 123 15.92 4.41 -27.77
CA LEU A 123 17.32 4.12 -27.43
C LEU A 123 17.42 2.65 -27.03
N ASN A 124 18.18 1.87 -27.80
CA ASN A 124 18.38 0.44 -27.56
C ASN A 124 19.86 0.18 -27.24
N ILE A 125 20.20 -0.03 -25.97
CA ILE A 125 21.58 -0.34 -25.55
C ILE A 125 21.73 -1.87 -25.56
N GLY A 126 21.86 -2.44 -26.76
CA GLY A 126 21.84 -3.88 -26.98
C GLY A 126 20.40 -4.43 -26.91
N PRO A 127 19.99 -5.30 -27.86
CA PRO A 127 18.59 -5.67 -28.05
C PRO A 127 17.95 -6.17 -26.76
N GLY A 128 17.04 -5.34 -26.22
CA GLY A 128 16.26 -5.64 -25.01
C GLY A 128 17.00 -5.48 -23.69
N LEU A 129 18.32 -5.22 -23.63
CA LEU A 129 19.05 -5.13 -22.35
C LEU A 129 18.61 -3.93 -21.52
N LEU A 130 18.66 -2.73 -22.11
CA LEU A 130 18.06 -1.51 -21.59
C LEU A 130 17.37 -0.82 -22.77
N TYR A 131 16.04 -0.84 -22.71
CA TYR A 131 15.16 -0.36 -23.76
C TYR A 131 14.37 0.82 -23.20
N VAL A 132 14.54 2.02 -23.78
CA VAL A 132 13.75 3.19 -23.41
C VAL A 132 12.78 3.49 -24.54
N ASP A 133 11.49 3.38 -24.25
CA ASP A 133 10.41 3.64 -25.18
C ASP A 133 9.86 5.05 -24.97
N ALA A 134 10.27 5.97 -25.85
CA ALA A 134 9.79 7.34 -25.84
C ALA A 134 8.34 7.49 -26.30
N THR A 135 7.77 6.50 -27.01
CA THR A 135 6.38 6.52 -27.47
C THR A 135 5.42 6.20 -26.33
N THR A 136 5.76 5.21 -25.51
CA THR A 136 4.94 4.78 -24.37
C THR A 136 5.40 5.34 -23.03
N SER A 137 6.52 6.09 -23.01
CA SER A 137 7.15 6.62 -21.80
C SER A 137 7.51 5.52 -20.78
N SER A 138 8.08 4.42 -21.27
CA SER A 138 8.41 3.24 -20.47
C SER A 138 9.86 2.82 -20.63
N VAL A 139 10.36 2.07 -19.64
CA VAL A 139 11.71 1.53 -19.62
C VAL A 139 11.65 0.01 -19.42
N GLY A 140 12.20 -0.74 -20.37
CA GLY A 140 12.38 -2.19 -20.32
C GLY A 140 13.81 -2.58 -19.97
N ILE A 141 13.98 -3.59 -19.11
CA ILE A 141 15.23 -4.31 -18.88
C ILE A 141 15.00 -5.78 -19.23
N LEU A 142 15.84 -6.32 -20.12
CA LEU A 142 15.66 -7.64 -20.75
C LEU A 142 14.33 -7.82 -21.52
N THR A 143 13.71 -6.71 -21.96
CA THR A 143 12.50 -6.69 -22.78
C THR A 143 12.50 -5.47 -23.71
N THR A 144 11.99 -5.64 -24.94
CA THR A 144 11.75 -4.55 -25.91
C THR A 144 10.28 -4.15 -26.01
N SER A 145 9.43 -4.76 -25.19
CA SER A 145 7.98 -4.50 -25.18
C SER A 145 7.52 -4.37 -23.73
N PRO A 146 8.01 -3.34 -23.01
CA PRO A 146 7.59 -3.07 -21.65
C PRO A 146 6.08 -2.88 -21.59
N THR A 147 5.44 -3.56 -20.64
CA THR A 147 3.99 -3.47 -20.37
C THR A 147 3.68 -2.51 -19.22
N GLN A 148 4.71 -2.07 -18.51
CA GLN A 148 4.65 -1.13 -17.39
C GLN A 148 5.67 0.00 -17.61
N ALA A 149 5.52 1.11 -16.88
CA ALA A 149 6.45 2.23 -16.95
C ALA A 149 7.90 1.82 -16.67
N PHE A 150 8.10 0.81 -15.81
CA PHE A 150 9.37 0.11 -15.62
C PHE A 150 9.12 -1.39 -15.60
N ASP A 151 9.61 -2.10 -16.62
CA ASP A 151 9.38 -3.54 -16.82
C ASP A 151 10.73 -4.26 -16.87
N ILE A 152 10.91 -5.25 -15.99
CA ILE A 152 12.13 -6.05 -15.92
C ILE A 152 11.76 -7.51 -16.15
N ASN A 153 12.19 -8.05 -17.28
CA ASN A 153 12.08 -9.48 -17.58
C ASN A 153 13.24 -10.24 -16.92
N GLY A 154 13.19 -10.35 -15.59
CA GLY A 154 14.23 -10.97 -14.78
C GLY A 154 14.12 -10.59 -13.30
N ASN A 155 15.14 -10.96 -12.53
CA ASN A 155 15.17 -10.68 -11.10
C ASN A 155 15.58 -9.23 -10.80
N ILE A 156 14.84 -8.56 -9.91
CA ILE A 156 15.22 -7.26 -9.34
C ILE A 156 15.82 -7.51 -7.95
N ARG A 157 17.00 -6.93 -7.66
CA ARG A 157 17.57 -6.92 -6.31
C ARG A 157 17.43 -5.54 -5.67
N ILE A 158 16.61 -5.43 -4.63
CA ILE A 158 16.53 -4.25 -3.77
C ILE A 158 17.37 -4.51 -2.52
N ARG A 159 18.44 -3.74 -2.31
CA ARG A 159 19.48 -4.06 -1.31
C ARG A 159 19.06 -3.80 0.14
N THR A 160 18.18 -2.83 0.36
CA THR A 160 17.78 -2.40 1.70
C THR A 160 16.29 -2.07 1.71
N LEU A 161 15.52 -2.80 2.52
CA LEU A 161 14.13 -2.48 2.85
C LEU A 161 14.07 -2.25 4.36
N ASN A 162 14.16 -0.99 4.78
CA ASN A 162 14.29 -0.60 6.19
C ASN A 162 12.96 -0.63 6.99
N LYS A 163 11.95 -1.38 6.53
CA LYS A 163 10.67 -1.55 7.23
C LYS A 163 10.16 -2.97 6.99
N ILE A 164 9.45 -3.52 7.96
CA ILE A 164 8.80 -4.84 7.93
C ILE A 164 7.57 -4.80 7.00
N ALA A 165 7.75 -4.33 5.76
CA ALA A 165 6.74 -4.37 4.71
C ALA A 165 7.29 -5.28 3.63
N ASN A 166 6.64 -6.43 3.44
CA ASN A 166 6.93 -7.28 2.29
C ASN A 166 6.60 -6.48 1.03
N ILE A 167 7.48 -6.52 0.03
CA ILE A 167 7.09 -6.14 -1.32
C ILE A 167 6.18 -7.26 -1.81
N ILE A 168 4.92 -6.95 -2.01
CA ILE A 168 3.93 -7.87 -2.58
C ILE A 168 3.78 -7.49 -4.06
N SER A 169 3.71 -8.49 -4.92
CA SER A 169 3.34 -8.32 -6.32
C SER A 169 2.02 -9.04 -6.59
N ASP A 170 1.31 -8.63 -7.64
CA ASP A 170 0.27 -9.48 -8.21
C ASP A 170 0.87 -10.74 -8.87
N ALA A 171 0.00 -11.56 -9.49
CA ALA A 171 0.41 -12.77 -10.20
C ALA A 171 1.25 -12.47 -11.46
N GLN A 172 1.29 -11.22 -11.90
CA GLN A 172 1.99 -10.71 -13.07
C GLN A 172 3.32 -10.05 -12.69
N GLY A 173 3.66 -9.97 -11.40
CA GLY A 173 4.92 -9.38 -10.91
C GLY A 173 4.90 -7.85 -10.81
N VAL A 174 3.74 -7.21 -10.97
CA VAL A 174 3.60 -5.76 -10.77
C VAL A 174 3.68 -5.48 -9.27
N LEU A 175 4.62 -4.62 -8.89
CA LEU A 175 4.70 -4.14 -7.52
C LEU A 175 3.50 -3.23 -7.26
N MET A 176 2.50 -3.77 -6.59
CA MET A 176 1.33 -3.02 -6.19
C MET A 176 1.71 -2.23 -4.93
N HIS A 177 1.57 -0.91 -4.97
CA HIS A 177 1.29 -0.17 -3.75
C HIS A 177 -0.17 -0.48 -3.45
N ASP A 178 -0.42 -1.60 -2.79
CA ASP A 178 -1.76 -2.00 -2.43
C ASP A 178 -2.13 -1.36 -1.07
N PRO A 179 -2.96 -0.30 -1.03
CA PRO A 179 -3.58 0.14 0.21
C PRO A 179 -4.70 -0.82 0.68
N GLU A 180 -5.09 -1.82 -0.11
CA GLU A 180 -6.25 -2.71 0.05
C GLU A 180 -5.89 -4.12 0.52
N PHE A 181 -4.67 -4.39 1.02
CA PHE A 181 -4.44 -5.69 1.68
C PHE A 181 -5.38 -5.89 2.88
N PHE A 182 -5.84 -4.78 3.45
CA PHE A 182 -6.89 -4.75 4.46
C PHE A 182 -7.93 -3.70 4.08
N ASP A 183 -9.19 -4.11 3.97
CA ASP A 183 -10.30 -3.20 3.77
C ASP A 183 -10.73 -2.60 5.11
N VAL A 184 -11.21 -1.35 5.08
CA VAL A 184 -11.80 -0.75 6.28
C VAL A 184 -12.96 -1.63 6.74
N GLY A 185 -12.88 -2.12 7.98
CA GLY A 185 -13.84 -3.06 8.55
C GLY A 185 -13.35 -4.51 8.64
N ASP A 186 -12.21 -4.84 8.03
CA ASP A 186 -11.58 -6.14 8.24
C ASP A 186 -11.29 -6.36 9.73
N VAL A 187 -11.54 -7.60 10.19
CA VAL A 187 -11.32 -7.99 11.58
C VAL A 187 -10.34 -9.15 11.64
N LYS A 188 -9.32 -9.05 12.50
CA LYS A 188 -8.36 -10.13 12.73
C LYS A 188 -8.18 -10.46 14.21
N PRO A 189 -7.99 -11.74 14.55
CA PRO A 189 -7.49 -12.13 15.86
C PRO A 189 -5.97 -11.88 15.95
N SER A 190 -5.48 -11.54 17.14
CA SER A 190 -4.06 -11.36 17.42
C SER A 190 -3.74 -11.54 18.91
N LEU A 191 -2.50 -11.88 19.24
CA LEU A 191 -2.04 -11.99 20.64
C LEU A 191 -1.44 -10.68 21.18
N ILE A 192 -1.25 -9.67 20.34
CA ILE A 192 -0.77 -8.34 20.75
C ILE A 192 -1.88 -7.54 21.41
N THR A 193 -1.51 -6.60 22.29
CA THR A 193 -2.44 -5.89 23.18
C THR A 193 -2.61 -4.41 22.87
N THR A 194 -1.90 -3.89 21.86
CA THR A 194 -1.90 -2.48 21.48
C THR A 194 -2.24 -2.30 20.02
N ASP A 195 -2.78 -1.12 19.67
CA ASP A 195 -2.98 -0.71 18.28
C ASP A 195 -1.67 -0.73 17.49
N HIS A 196 -1.76 -0.99 16.19
CA HIS A 196 -0.60 -1.12 15.31
C HIS A 196 -1.02 -1.01 13.85
N ASP A 197 -0.23 -0.33 13.01
CA ASP A 197 -0.34 -0.35 11.55
C ASP A 197 -1.76 -0.15 10.97
N GLY A 198 -2.59 0.69 11.60
CA GLY A 198 -3.99 0.97 11.19
C GLY A 198 -5.03 0.00 11.75
N TRP A 199 -4.60 -0.95 12.59
CA TRP A 199 -5.43 -1.88 13.34
C TRP A 199 -5.70 -1.37 14.74
N TYR A 200 -6.97 -1.35 15.11
CA TYR A 200 -7.46 -0.80 16.38
C TYR A 200 -8.14 -1.88 17.21
N LEU A 201 -7.75 -1.99 18.47
CA LEU A 201 -8.26 -2.99 19.40
C LEU A 201 -9.78 -2.80 19.63
N LEU A 202 -10.54 -3.89 19.50
CA LEU A 202 -11.97 -3.96 19.78
C LEU A 202 -12.22 -4.18 21.28
N ASN A 203 -12.09 -3.11 22.07
CA ASN A 203 -12.22 -3.12 23.52
C ASN A 203 -13.34 -2.21 24.06
N GLY A 204 -14.25 -1.74 23.19
CA GLY A 204 -15.35 -0.87 23.63
C GLY A 204 -14.98 0.59 23.85
N ARG A 205 -13.76 1.02 23.54
CA ARG A 205 -13.35 2.43 23.72
C ARG A 205 -14.10 3.38 22.81
N ASP A 206 -14.12 4.64 23.23
CA ASP A 206 -14.73 5.74 22.48
C ASP A 206 -13.97 6.02 21.18
N VAL A 207 -14.72 6.13 20.06
CA VAL A 207 -14.19 6.42 18.73
C VAL A 207 -13.40 7.73 18.74
N THR A 208 -13.77 8.71 19.55
CA THR A 208 -13.07 10.00 19.67
C THR A 208 -11.60 9.87 20.10
N THR A 209 -11.22 8.76 20.73
CA THR A 209 -9.83 8.46 21.14
C THR A 209 -8.93 8.03 19.99
N LEU A 210 -9.49 7.72 18.81
CA LEU A 210 -8.75 7.27 17.64
C LEU A 210 -8.12 8.47 16.87
N PRO A 211 -7.08 8.22 16.05
CA PRO A 211 -6.57 9.18 15.06
C PRO A 211 -7.65 9.60 14.06
N GLN A 212 -7.49 10.78 13.44
CA GLN A 212 -8.55 11.39 12.60
C GLN A 212 -9.02 10.49 11.46
N ILE A 213 -8.08 9.88 10.72
CA ILE A 213 -8.40 8.98 9.60
C ILE A 213 -9.23 7.78 10.08
N ALA A 214 -8.82 7.14 11.18
CA ALA A 214 -9.55 6.02 11.76
C ALA A 214 -10.94 6.40 12.29
N LYS A 215 -11.10 7.62 12.82
CA LYS A 215 -12.41 8.16 13.22
C LYS A 215 -13.34 8.30 12.03
N ASP A 216 -12.86 8.94 10.96
CA ASP A 216 -13.64 9.17 9.76
C ASP A 216 -14.03 7.85 9.08
N ASN A 217 -13.12 6.88 9.05
CA ASN A 217 -13.39 5.55 8.51
C ASN A 217 -14.38 4.75 9.38
N ALA A 218 -14.24 4.78 10.70
CA ALA A 218 -15.20 4.17 11.62
C ALA A 218 -16.61 4.76 11.45
N SER A 219 -16.74 6.09 11.38
CA SER A 219 -18.05 6.75 11.30
C SER A 219 -18.66 6.68 9.90
N ASN A 220 -17.88 6.94 8.84
CA ASN A 220 -18.42 7.17 7.50
C ASN A 220 -18.56 5.88 6.69
N ILE A 221 -17.69 4.89 6.94
CA ILE A 221 -17.69 3.62 6.22
C ILE A 221 -18.43 2.55 7.04
N LEU A 222 -18.12 2.45 8.33
CA LEU A 222 -18.67 1.38 9.20
C LEU A 222 -19.88 1.81 10.04
N SER A 223 -20.25 3.10 10.01
CA SER A 223 -21.35 3.66 10.83
C SER A 223 -21.16 3.50 12.35
N ILE A 224 -19.91 3.39 12.81
CA ILE A 224 -19.54 3.30 14.23
C ILE A 224 -19.24 4.72 14.74
N THR A 225 -20.17 5.32 15.47
CA THR A 225 -20.12 6.75 15.81
C THR A 225 -19.79 7.06 17.27
N THR A 226 -19.89 6.10 18.18
CA THR A 226 -19.72 6.32 19.63
C THR A 226 -18.61 5.45 20.21
N LEU A 227 -18.82 4.14 20.28
CA LEU A 227 -17.88 3.17 20.83
C LEU A 227 -17.52 2.14 19.76
N LEU A 228 -16.25 1.75 19.70
CA LEU A 228 -15.86 0.55 18.95
C LEU A 228 -16.57 -0.69 19.52
N PRO A 229 -16.85 -1.72 18.71
CA PRO A 229 -17.28 -3.00 19.24
C PRO A 229 -16.29 -3.52 20.29
N ASP A 230 -16.81 -4.18 21.32
CA ASP A 230 -16.01 -4.81 22.37
C ASP A 230 -16.01 -6.32 22.16
N ALA A 231 -14.85 -6.91 21.91
CA ALA A 231 -14.68 -8.36 21.73
C ALA A 231 -14.32 -9.08 23.05
N THR A 232 -14.18 -8.37 24.16
CA THR A 232 -13.72 -8.95 25.43
C THR A 232 -14.67 -10.03 25.93
N GLY A 233 -14.16 -11.27 26.07
CA GLY A 233 -14.95 -12.42 26.53
C GLY A 233 -16.00 -12.90 25.53
N ARG A 234 -15.87 -12.53 24.25
CA ARG A 234 -16.82 -12.85 23.18
C ARG A 234 -16.12 -13.58 22.04
N TYR A 235 -16.88 -14.31 21.25
CA TYR A 235 -16.42 -14.94 20.00
C TYR A 235 -17.23 -14.37 18.82
N SER A 236 -16.58 -14.22 17.67
CA SER A 236 -17.22 -13.71 16.45
C SER A 236 -18.21 -14.73 15.90
N ILE A 237 -19.40 -14.27 15.51
CA ILE A 237 -20.43 -15.08 14.87
C ILE A 237 -21.13 -14.25 13.79
N GLY A 238 -21.41 -14.84 12.64
CA GLY A 238 -22.25 -14.25 11.61
C GLY A 238 -23.72 -14.55 11.89
N THR A 239 -24.51 -13.53 12.22
CA THR A 239 -25.96 -13.64 12.40
C THR A 239 -26.67 -12.62 11.50
N THR A 240 -28.01 -12.60 11.53
CA THR A 240 -28.80 -11.54 10.86
C THR A 240 -28.80 -10.21 11.63
N SER A 241 -28.08 -10.12 12.76
CA SER A 241 -27.95 -8.89 13.55
C SER A 241 -27.05 -7.88 12.84
N THR A 242 -27.25 -6.59 13.11
CA THR A 242 -26.38 -5.53 12.61
C THR A 242 -24.93 -5.78 13.01
N THR A 243 -24.00 -5.62 12.06
CA THR A 243 -22.56 -5.76 12.29
C THR A 243 -22.11 -4.90 13.48
N GLY A 244 -21.26 -5.46 14.34
CA GLY A 244 -20.74 -4.77 15.53
C GLY A 244 -21.64 -4.82 16.77
N VAL A 245 -22.84 -5.42 16.68
CA VAL A 245 -23.72 -5.63 17.83
C VAL A 245 -23.41 -6.95 18.53
N THR A 246 -23.43 -6.93 19.86
CA THR A 246 -23.27 -8.14 20.68
C THR A 246 -24.64 -8.78 20.93
N SER A 247 -24.71 -10.12 20.88
CA SER A 247 -25.92 -10.88 21.15
C SER A 247 -25.60 -12.17 21.90
N GLY A 248 -26.63 -12.77 22.53
CA GLY A 248 -26.48 -13.99 23.32
C GLY A 248 -26.12 -13.76 24.79
N SER A 249 -25.89 -14.87 25.50
CA SER A 249 -25.52 -14.91 26.92
C SER A 249 -24.52 -16.03 27.14
N SER A 250 -23.58 -15.84 28.07
CA SER A 250 -22.66 -16.90 28.53
C SER A 250 -23.31 -17.84 29.54
N THR A 251 -24.55 -17.56 29.98
CA THR A 251 -25.29 -18.39 30.92
C THR A 251 -26.71 -18.65 30.45
N ALA A 252 -27.27 -19.79 30.86
CA ALA A 252 -28.68 -20.12 30.70
C ALA A 252 -29.29 -20.46 32.07
N ALA A 253 -30.46 -19.90 32.37
CA ALA A 253 -31.25 -20.28 33.52
C ALA A 253 -32.35 -21.26 33.08
N LEU A 254 -32.46 -22.41 33.73
CA LEU A 254 -33.58 -23.32 33.53
C LEU A 254 -34.78 -22.82 34.35
N LEU A 255 -35.76 -22.23 33.67
CA LEU A 255 -37.00 -21.77 34.29
C LEU A 255 -37.98 -22.94 34.43
N ARG A 256 -38.95 -22.82 35.33
CA ARG A 256 -40.02 -23.82 35.48
C ARG A 256 -40.74 -24.11 34.15
N ALA A 257 -40.93 -23.08 33.31
CA ALA A 257 -41.53 -23.23 31.99
C ALA A 257 -40.68 -24.06 31.01
N ASN A 258 -39.38 -24.25 31.28
CA ASN A 258 -38.49 -25.09 30.47
C ASN A 258 -38.44 -26.55 30.94
N LEU A 259 -39.04 -26.87 32.10
CA LEU A 259 -39.04 -28.22 32.66
C LEU A 259 -40.29 -28.99 32.19
N PRO A 260 -40.17 -30.30 31.91
CA PRO A 260 -41.33 -31.15 31.70
C PRO A 260 -42.25 -31.16 32.93
N ASN A 261 -43.53 -31.46 32.70
CA ASN A 261 -44.45 -31.72 33.81
C ASN A 261 -44.00 -32.97 34.58
N VAL A 262 -43.83 -32.84 35.89
CA VAL A 262 -43.50 -33.96 36.78
C VAL A 262 -44.64 -34.20 37.76
N ASN A 263 -45.08 -35.46 37.88
CA ASN A 263 -46.03 -35.87 38.90
C ASN A 263 -45.26 -36.17 40.18
N LEU A 264 -45.35 -35.29 41.17
CA LEU A 264 -44.77 -35.52 42.49
C LEU A 264 -45.77 -36.34 43.32
N THR A 265 -45.53 -37.65 43.40
CA THR A 265 -46.33 -38.54 44.25
C THR A 265 -45.82 -38.44 45.68
N TYR A 266 -46.70 -38.05 46.61
CA TYR A 266 -46.42 -38.06 48.04
C TYR A 266 -47.30 -39.10 48.70
N THR A 267 -46.71 -39.94 49.53
CA THR A 267 -47.44 -40.78 50.48
C THR A 267 -47.36 -40.09 51.82
N THR A 268 -48.47 -39.54 52.29
CA THR A 268 -48.62 -39.27 53.73
C THR A 268 -48.90 -40.61 54.41
N ASP A 269 -48.36 -40.82 55.61
CA ASP A 269 -48.87 -41.88 56.46
C ASP A 269 -50.39 -41.65 56.68
N ALA A 270 -51.11 -42.77 56.72
CA ALA A 270 -52.56 -42.78 56.80
C ALA A 270 -53.07 -41.93 57.97
N GLU A 271 -54.16 -41.21 57.73
CA GLU A 271 -54.90 -40.32 58.62
C GLU A 271 -54.15 -39.86 59.89
N ALA A 272 -53.74 -38.57 59.92
CA ALA A 272 -53.40 -37.81 61.11
C ALA A 272 -54.62 -37.59 62.05
N ALA A 273 -55.48 -38.60 62.19
CA ALA A 273 -56.53 -38.63 63.18
C ALA A 273 -55.90 -38.96 64.53
N HIS A 274 -55.47 -37.94 65.27
CA HIS A 274 -55.11 -38.11 66.67
C HIS A 274 -56.33 -37.86 67.57
N THR A 275 -56.41 -38.63 68.66
CA THR A 275 -57.41 -38.44 69.71
C THR A 275 -56.79 -37.70 70.88
N HIS A 276 -57.48 -36.69 71.40
CA HIS A 276 -57.11 -36.11 72.69
C HIS A 276 -57.65 -36.98 73.82
N GLY A 277 -56.76 -37.53 74.66
CA GLY A 277 -57.14 -38.20 75.90
C GLY A 277 -57.26 -37.20 77.04
N ILE A 278 -58.45 -37.09 77.63
CA ILE A 278 -58.66 -36.32 78.86
C ILE A 278 -58.63 -37.30 80.03
N THR A 279 -57.74 -37.05 80.99
CA THR A 279 -57.65 -37.84 82.23
C THR A 279 -58.51 -37.19 83.29
N TYR A 280 -59.52 -37.89 83.78
CA TYR A 280 -60.32 -37.42 84.91
C TYR A 280 -59.67 -37.85 86.21
N ASP A 281 -59.24 -36.89 87.03
CA ASP A 281 -58.91 -37.14 88.43
C ASP A 281 -60.13 -36.85 89.30
N ARG A 282 -60.53 -37.79 90.17
CA ARG A 282 -61.65 -37.60 91.09
C ARG A 282 -61.15 -36.86 92.32
N ILE A 283 -61.03 -35.54 92.21
CA ILE A 283 -60.62 -34.72 93.34
C ILE A 283 -61.83 -34.48 94.26
N ARG A 284 -61.84 -35.11 95.44
CA ARG A 284 -62.74 -34.75 96.55
C ARG A 284 -62.02 -33.81 97.51
N THR A 285 -61.61 -32.65 97.04
CA THR A 285 -61.00 -31.64 97.92
C THR A 285 -61.55 -30.26 97.59
N ASN A 286 -61.75 -29.48 98.64
CA ASN A 286 -62.22 -28.09 98.67
C ASN A 286 -61.05 -27.08 98.58
N SER A 287 -59.90 -27.50 98.04
CA SER A 287 -58.74 -26.66 97.75
C SER A 287 -58.56 -26.52 96.25
N GLU A 288 -58.44 -25.28 95.77
CA GLU A 288 -58.14 -24.96 94.37
C GLU A 288 -56.84 -25.66 93.90
N PRO A 289 -56.88 -26.51 92.85
CA PRO A 289 -55.67 -27.14 92.32
C PRO A 289 -54.83 -26.14 91.52
N THR A 290 -53.51 -26.27 91.61
CA THR A 290 -52.57 -25.49 90.78
C THR A 290 -52.64 -25.95 89.31
N ILE A 291 -52.90 -25.01 88.41
CA ILE A 291 -53.35 -25.24 87.03
C ILE A 291 -52.25 -25.84 86.14
N HIS A 292 -52.53 -26.94 85.43
CA HIS A 292 -51.85 -27.31 84.18
C HIS A 292 -52.81 -28.02 83.19
N GLY A 293 -53.01 -27.45 82.00
CA GLY A 293 -53.61 -28.12 80.82
C GLY A 293 -55.14 -28.16 80.68
N ASN A 294 -55.61 -28.94 79.68
CA ASN A 294 -57.04 -29.13 79.32
C ASN A 294 -57.74 -30.10 80.30
N THR A 295 -58.17 -29.59 81.46
CA THR A 295 -58.92 -30.37 82.47
C THR A 295 -60.33 -29.80 82.64
N ILE A 296 -61.37 -30.62 82.51
CA ILE A 296 -62.76 -30.24 82.80
C ILE A 296 -63.12 -30.72 84.21
N TYR A 297 -63.50 -29.80 85.10
CA TYR A 297 -63.99 -30.12 86.43
C TYR A 297 -65.51 -30.24 86.44
N VAL A 298 -66.05 -31.35 86.96
CA VAL A 298 -67.48 -31.51 87.23
C VAL A 298 -67.69 -31.43 88.74
N TYR A 299 -68.19 -30.29 89.21
CA TYR A 299 -68.54 -30.10 90.61
C TYR A 299 -69.91 -30.71 90.89
N TRP A 300 -69.96 -31.66 91.83
CA TRP A 300 -71.23 -32.19 92.32
C TRP A 300 -71.48 -31.64 93.73
N LEU A 301 -72.62 -30.95 93.91
CA LEU A 301 -73.14 -30.64 95.24
C LEU A 301 -73.76 -31.92 95.82
N SER A 302 -73.06 -32.50 96.80
CA SER A 302 -73.46 -33.58 97.74
C SER A 302 -74.78 -34.34 97.49
N GLY A 303 -74.67 -35.62 97.11
CA GLY A 303 -75.76 -36.61 97.15
C GLY A 303 -75.28 -38.03 96.80
N THR A 304 -75.90 -39.07 97.37
CA THR A 304 -75.54 -40.49 97.16
C THR A 304 -75.80 -40.93 95.72
N LEU A 305 -74.80 -41.52 95.05
CA LEU A 305 -74.91 -42.04 93.70
C LEU A 305 -75.90 -43.23 93.63
N THR A 306 -77.02 -43.06 92.94
CA THR A 306 -77.87 -44.15 92.48
C THR A 306 -77.88 -44.17 90.94
N GLY A 307 -77.30 -45.21 90.35
CA GLY A 307 -77.62 -45.61 88.97
C GLY A 307 -77.05 -44.77 87.82
N ALA A 308 -75.88 -44.12 87.95
CA ALA A 308 -75.21 -43.56 86.78
C ALA A 308 -74.51 -44.69 86.00
N GLY A 309 -75.11 -45.14 84.90
CA GLY A 309 -74.42 -45.92 83.87
C GLY A 309 -73.16 -45.18 83.38
N PRO A 310 -72.22 -45.88 82.71
CA PRO A 310 -71.01 -45.24 82.19
C PRO A 310 -71.40 -44.03 81.36
N ILE A 311 -70.91 -42.85 81.75
CA ILE A 311 -71.12 -41.60 81.00
C ILE A 311 -70.56 -41.85 79.60
N THR A 312 -71.43 -41.83 78.59
CA THR A 312 -71.03 -42.03 77.20
C THR A 312 -70.14 -40.86 76.76
N THR A 313 -68.88 -41.18 76.49
CA THR A 313 -67.87 -40.27 75.98
C THR A 313 -68.21 -39.89 74.54
N ALA A 314 -68.76 -38.70 74.31
CA ALA A 314 -68.84 -38.12 72.97
C ALA A 314 -67.58 -37.27 72.74
N SER A 315 -66.48 -37.89 72.33
CA SER A 315 -65.36 -37.15 71.73
C SER A 315 -65.66 -36.98 70.24
N SER A 316 -66.10 -35.80 69.81
CA SER A 316 -66.16 -35.51 68.38
C SER A 316 -64.77 -35.10 67.90
N SER A 317 -64.13 -35.94 67.08
CA SER A 317 -62.97 -35.51 66.30
C SER A 317 -63.46 -34.76 65.07
N THR A 318 -63.12 -33.48 64.95
CA THR A 318 -63.30 -32.75 63.70
C THR A 318 -61.99 -32.83 62.94
N ALA A 319 -62.03 -33.37 61.71
CA ALA A 319 -60.87 -33.37 60.83
C ALA A 319 -60.40 -31.93 60.61
N HIS A 320 -59.10 -31.69 60.74
CA HIS A 320 -58.48 -30.43 60.37
C HIS A 320 -57.39 -30.69 59.33
N ASN A 321 -57.13 -29.67 58.51
CA ASN A 321 -56.15 -29.78 57.44
C ASN A 321 -54.78 -29.32 57.95
N HIS A 322 -53.75 -30.10 57.63
CA HIS A 322 -52.37 -29.63 57.69
C HIS A 322 -51.95 -29.14 56.31
N THR A 323 -51.44 -27.92 56.24
CA THR A 323 -50.79 -27.41 55.03
C THR A 323 -49.29 -27.71 55.15
N PHE A 324 -48.76 -28.51 54.24
CA PHE A 324 -47.33 -28.72 54.10
C PHE A 324 -46.84 -28.06 52.81
N THR A 325 -45.72 -27.34 52.90
CA THR A 325 -45.03 -26.80 51.73
C THR A 325 -43.74 -27.59 51.53
N ALA A 326 -43.63 -28.27 50.39
CA ALA A 326 -42.39 -28.89 49.96
C ALA A 326 -41.78 -28.06 48.83
N ASN A 327 -40.54 -27.60 49.02
CA ASN A 327 -39.81 -26.92 47.96
C ASN A 327 -39.40 -27.95 46.90
N SER A 328 -39.62 -27.63 45.62
CA SER A 328 -39.20 -28.50 44.50
C SER A 328 -37.68 -28.55 44.27
N GLY A 329 -36.87 -28.03 45.20
CA GLY A 329 -35.42 -28.19 45.24
C GLY A 329 -34.59 -27.38 44.23
N GLY A 330 -35.19 -26.55 43.38
CA GLY A 330 -34.45 -25.75 42.39
C GLY A 330 -33.78 -24.51 43.00
N SER A 331 -32.48 -24.30 42.73
CA SER A 331 -31.71 -23.13 43.20
C SER A 331 -31.75 -21.92 42.26
N ASN A 332 -32.31 -22.08 41.05
CA ASN A 332 -32.26 -21.08 39.97
C ASN A 332 -30.83 -20.62 39.62
N THR A 333 -29.82 -21.43 39.93
CA THR A 333 -28.41 -21.12 39.62
C THR A 333 -28.22 -21.20 38.10
N PRO A 334 -27.73 -20.11 37.45
CA PRO A 334 -27.46 -20.13 36.03
C PRO A 334 -26.38 -21.18 35.67
N ILE A 335 -26.58 -21.87 34.57
CA ILE A 335 -25.63 -22.82 34.01
C ILE A 335 -24.71 -22.07 33.05
N ASN A 336 -23.40 -22.22 33.20
CA ASN A 336 -22.43 -21.69 32.25
C ASN A 336 -22.51 -22.49 30.94
N ILE A 337 -22.77 -21.79 29.83
CA ILE A 337 -22.88 -22.37 28.49
C ILE A 337 -21.74 -21.90 27.57
N GLN A 338 -20.71 -21.26 28.11
CA GLN A 338 -19.53 -20.82 27.36
C GLN A 338 -18.70 -22.04 26.92
N PRO A 339 -18.40 -22.21 25.61
CA PRO A 339 -17.51 -23.24 25.13
C PRO A 339 -16.07 -23.04 25.63
N ALA A 340 -15.29 -24.13 25.70
CA ALA A 340 -13.84 -24.01 25.85
C ALA A 340 -13.26 -23.25 24.65
N ALA A 341 -12.46 -22.21 24.91
CA ALA A 341 -11.96 -21.30 23.88
C ALA A 341 -10.49 -20.93 24.10
N LEU A 342 -9.80 -20.64 23.00
CA LEU A 342 -8.50 -19.99 23.00
C LEU A 342 -8.71 -18.48 22.82
N ASN A 343 -8.32 -17.68 23.81
CA ASN A 343 -8.54 -16.23 23.75
C ASN A 343 -7.47 -15.54 22.91
N ALA A 344 -7.93 -14.66 22.02
CA ALA A 344 -7.13 -13.70 21.29
C ALA A 344 -7.78 -12.32 21.37
N ASN A 345 -6.99 -11.27 21.21
CA ASN A 345 -7.49 -9.92 21.05
C ASN A 345 -7.98 -9.75 19.61
N TYR A 346 -9.09 -9.04 19.43
CA TYR A 346 -9.61 -8.75 18.11
C TYR A 346 -9.35 -7.30 17.74
N PHE A 347 -8.94 -7.08 16.50
CA PHE A 347 -8.67 -5.76 15.95
C PHE A 347 -9.52 -5.53 14.72
N VAL A 348 -9.94 -4.30 14.51
CA VAL A 348 -10.56 -3.82 13.26
C VAL A 348 -9.59 -2.92 12.51
N TYR A 349 -9.49 -3.07 11.20
CA TYR A 349 -8.70 -2.16 10.37
C TYR A 349 -9.51 -0.91 10.05
N LEU A 350 -8.96 0.25 10.37
CA LEU A 350 -9.58 1.56 10.11
C LEU A 350 -8.66 2.51 9.33
N GLY A 351 -7.53 2.02 8.83
CA GLY A 351 -6.53 2.83 8.12
C GLY A 351 -5.46 3.45 9.03
N GLN A 352 -4.34 3.83 8.43
CA GLN A 352 -3.18 4.45 9.12
C GLN A 352 -3.30 5.97 9.25
#